data_AF-A0A7J4E6J1-F1
#
_entry.id   AF-A0A7J4E6J1-F1
#
_cell.length_a   1.000
_cell.length_b   1.000
_cell.length_c   1.000
_cell.angle_alpha   90.00
_cell.angle_beta   90.00
_cell.angle_gamma   90.00
#
_symmetry.space_group_name_H-M   'P 1'
#
loop_
_entity.id
_entity.type
_entity.pdbx_description
1 polymer ?
#
loop_
_entity_poly.entity_id
_entity_poly.type
_entity_poly.pdbx_seq_one_letter_code
_entity_poly.pdbx_strand_id
1 'polypeptide(L)'
;SQLPITNYQSLFSIPPTIRNNPHFIQQYIKCFINSLFCYQKLTGIGIKPREAIFVIPRGIKISVVQTFNLYNLIAGYYPLRLCSTADEEIQRISIQEAEAIKKELSQKKLSILNKFIVPKCLMFGFCNEENFCNQIKAKVKNYNEDFKFNSFRLGMMVLVEGNGEGRSGGRGLRPPPLRPLKVP
;
A
#
# COMPACT_ATOMS: atom_id res chain seq x y z
N SER A 1 10.09 -0.78 36.59
CA SER A 1 10.08 -2.20 36.22
C SER A 1 10.24 -2.31 34.71
N GLN A 2 11.40 -2.77 34.24
CA GLN A 2 11.63 -3.01 32.81
C GLN A 2 10.88 -4.29 32.44
N LEU A 3 9.85 -4.17 31.59
CA LEU A 3 9.19 -5.34 31.02
C LEU A 3 10.24 -6.16 30.26
N PRO A 4 10.38 -7.48 30.52
CA PRO A 4 11.33 -8.31 29.79
C PRO A 4 10.96 -8.30 28.31
N ILE A 5 11.85 -7.73 27.48
CA ILE A 5 11.63 -7.42 26.06
C ILE A 5 11.81 -8.67 25.18
N THR A 6 11.34 -9.82 25.63
CA THR A 6 11.56 -11.08 24.89
C THR A 6 10.55 -11.26 23.76
N ASN A 7 9.43 -10.52 23.75
CA ASN A 7 8.38 -10.64 22.73
C ASN A 7 7.82 -9.28 22.26
N TYR A 8 8.68 -8.34 21.88
CA TYR A 8 8.23 -7.06 21.30
C TYR A 8 7.60 -7.24 19.91
N GLN A 9 7.86 -8.36 19.24
CA GLN A 9 7.37 -8.65 17.90
C GLN A 9 5.86 -8.89 17.86
N SER A 10 5.24 -9.34 18.95
CA SER A 10 3.78 -9.46 19.03
C SER A 10 3.09 -8.11 19.22
N LEU A 11 3.78 -7.12 19.80
CA LEU A 11 3.24 -5.82 20.16
C LEU A 11 3.47 -4.74 19.09
N PHE A 12 4.57 -4.83 18.34
CA PHE A 12 5.01 -3.76 17.44
C PHE A 12 5.23 -4.25 16.02
N SER A 13 4.83 -3.42 15.06
CA SER A 13 5.14 -3.58 13.65
C SER A 13 6.35 -2.72 13.31
N ILE A 14 7.47 -3.41 13.10
CA ILE A 14 8.76 -2.79 12.86
C ILE A 14 9.19 -3.09 11.43
N PRO A 15 9.44 -2.05 10.60
CA PRO A 15 9.93 -2.21 9.24
C PRO A 15 11.20 -3.07 9.18
N PRO A 16 11.38 -3.89 8.14
CA PRO A 16 12.53 -4.79 8.02
C PRO A 16 13.87 -4.04 8.00
N THR A 17 13.90 -2.83 7.41
CA THR A 17 15.10 -1.98 7.36
C THR A 17 15.59 -1.57 8.75
N ILE A 18 14.68 -1.31 9.69
CA ILE A 18 15.01 -0.98 11.09
C ILE A 18 15.33 -2.26 11.86
N ARG A 19 14.55 -3.32 11.65
CA ARG A 19 14.72 -4.61 12.34
C ARG A 19 16.09 -5.22 12.11
N ASN A 20 16.62 -5.11 10.90
CA ASN A 20 17.91 -5.70 10.53
C ASN A 20 19.10 -4.87 11.03
N ASN A 21 18.86 -3.69 11.63
CA ASN A 21 19.91 -2.87 12.20
C ASN A 21 19.97 -3.02 13.74
N PRO A 22 20.95 -3.76 14.28
CA PRO A 22 21.02 -4.08 15.72
C PRO A 22 21.23 -2.85 16.60
N HIS A 23 21.81 -1.76 16.06
CA HIS A 23 22.06 -0.54 16.81
C HIS A 23 20.76 0.29 17.00
N PHE A 24 19.93 0.38 15.95
CA PHE A 24 18.72 1.19 16.00
C PHE A 24 17.52 0.45 16.59
N ILE A 25 17.45 -0.87 16.49
CA ILE A 25 16.29 -1.64 16.98
C ILE A 25 16.08 -1.45 18.49
N GLN A 26 17.15 -1.40 19.29
CA GLN A 26 17.05 -1.20 20.73
C GLN A 26 16.50 0.19 21.08
N GLN A 27 17.00 1.23 20.42
CA GLN A 27 16.52 2.60 20.62
C GLN A 27 15.06 2.75 20.19
N TYR A 28 14.70 2.15 19.05
CA TYR A 28 13.35 2.15 18.52
C TYR A 28 12.35 1.50 19.50
N ILE A 29 12.69 0.32 20.01
CA ILE A 29 11.87 -0.39 21.01
C ILE A 29 11.75 0.43 22.30
N LYS A 30 12.85 1.05 22.76
CA LYS A 30 12.84 1.89 23.95
C LYS A 30 11.86 3.06 23.80
N CYS A 31 11.83 3.73 22.64
CA CYS A 31 10.86 4.79 22.35
C CYS A 31 9.42 4.29 22.46
N PHE A 32 9.12 3.13 21.89
CA PHE A 32 7.77 2.55 21.89
C PHE A 32 7.32 2.13 23.30
N ILE A 33 8.22 1.55 24.09
CA ILE A 33 7.94 1.21 25.48
C ILE A 33 7.71 2.49 26.30
N ASN A 34 8.52 3.52 26.11
CA ASN A 34 8.35 4.79 26.81
C ASN A 34 7.01 5.47 26.50
N SER A 35 6.52 5.40 25.25
CA SER A 35 5.18 5.89 24.91
C SER A 35 4.08 5.14 25.64
N LEU A 36 4.20 3.81 25.79
CA LEU A 36 3.22 3.02 26.55
C LEU A 36 3.22 3.38 28.04
N PHE A 37 4.41 3.59 28.63
CA PHE A 37 4.51 4.08 30.01
C PHE A 37 3.92 5.48 30.17
N CYS A 38 4.14 6.36 29.20
CA CYS A 38 3.54 7.70 29.21
C CYS A 38 2.00 7.61 29.17
N TYR A 39 1.46 6.79 28.27
CA TYR A 39 0.02 6.51 28.20
C TYR A 39 -0.54 6.05 29.56
N GLN A 40 0.10 5.06 30.19
CA GLN A 40 -0.33 4.55 31.50
C GLN A 40 -0.33 5.64 32.59
N LYS A 41 0.71 6.49 32.61
CA LYS A 41 0.78 7.62 33.56
C LYS A 41 -0.33 8.63 33.34
N LEU A 42 -0.59 9.01 32.08
CA LEU A 42 -1.66 9.96 31.74
C LEU A 42 -3.03 9.41 32.17
N THR A 43 -3.31 8.14 31.88
CA THR A 43 -4.56 7.52 32.33
C THR A 43 -4.64 7.39 33.85
N GLY A 44 -3.51 7.19 34.53
CA GLY A 44 -3.44 7.08 35.99
C GLY A 44 -3.76 8.37 36.74
N ILE A 45 -3.58 9.54 36.12
CA ILE A 45 -3.95 10.84 36.69
C ILE A 45 -5.36 11.31 36.27
N GLY A 46 -6.16 10.43 35.63
CA GLY A 46 -7.55 10.71 35.27
C GLY A 46 -7.75 11.33 33.87
N ILE A 47 -6.71 11.44 33.04
CA ILE A 47 -6.88 11.85 31.64
C ILE A 47 -7.65 10.77 30.89
N LYS A 48 -8.62 11.18 30.07
CA LYS A 48 -9.46 10.25 29.31
C LYS A 48 -8.59 9.43 28.35
N PRO A 49 -8.82 8.11 28.21
CA PRO A 49 -8.06 7.26 27.27
C PRO A 49 -8.02 7.80 25.84
N ARG A 50 -9.11 8.43 25.37
CA ARG A 50 -9.20 9.07 24.05
C ARG A 50 -8.19 10.21 23.87
N GLU A 51 -7.82 10.92 24.94
CA GLU A 51 -6.85 12.02 24.92
C GLU A 51 -5.43 11.49 25.21
N ALA A 52 -5.30 10.45 26.03
CA ALA A 52 -4.00 9.84 26.33
C ALA A 52 -3.44 9.07 25.12
N ILE A 53 -4.28 8.50 24.26
CA ILE A 53 -3.85 7.62 23.15
C ILE A 53 -2.97 8.32 22.11
N PHE A 54 -2.98 9.66 22.04
CA PHE A 54 -2.16 10.43 21.11
C PHE A 54 -0.65 10.24 21.30
N VAL A 55 -0.20 9.75 22.47
CA VAL A 55 1.20 9.42 22.70
C VAL A 55 1.61 8.07 22.10
N ILE A 56 0.64 7.21 21.75
CA ILE A 56 0.90 5.87 21.23
C ILE A 56 1.43 5.94 19.79
N PRO A 57 2.55 5.28 19.47
CA PRO A 57 3.14 5.31 18.15
C PRO A 57 2.31 4.50 17.16
N ARG A 58 2.32 4.92 15.89
CA ARG A 58 1.63 4.24 14.79
C ARG A 58 2.09 2.79 14.56
N GLY A 59 3.31 2.44 14.99
CA GLY A 59 3.83 1.08 14.84
C GLY A 59 3.31 0.08 15.88
N ILE A 60 2.29 0.40 16.68
CA ILE A 60 1.64 -0.58 17.54
C ILE A 60 0.82 -1.55 16.70
N LYS A 61 0.94 -2.85 16.97
CA LYS A 61 0.15 -3.86 16.25
C LYS A 61 -1.30 -3.82 16.71
N ILE A 62 -2.17 -3.86 15.74
CA ILE A 62 -3.60 -4.07 15.93
C ILE A 62 -4.03 -5.27 15.11
N SER A 63 -4.95 -6.06 15.65
CA SER A 63 -5.55 -7.18 14.94
C SER A 63 -6.87 -6.74 14.34
N VAL A 64 -7.05 -6.98 13.05
CA VAL A 64 -8.27 -6.63 12.32
C VAL A 64 -8.76 -7.86 11.57
N VAL A 65 -10.04 -8.18 11.70
CA VAL A 65 -10.71 -9.18 10.87
C VAL A 65 -11.35 -8.45 9.71
N GLN A 66 -11.01 -8.84 8.49
CA GLN A 66 -11.55 -8.26 7.27
C GLN A 66 -12.25 -9.35 6.45
N THR A 67 -13.36 -8.97 5.82
CA THR A 67 -14.12 -9.87 4.94
C THR A 67 -14.38 -9.16 3.63
N PHE A 68 -14.00 -9.82 2.54
CA PHE A 68 -14.20 -9.31 1.19
C PHE A 68 -14.86 -10.39 0.35
N ASN A 69 -15.73 -9.97 -0.56
CA ASN A 69 -16.06 -10.82 -1.70
C ASN A 69 -14.85 -10.85 -2.66
N LEU A 70 -14.79 -11.89 -3.51
CA LEU A 70 -13.66 -12.08 -4.42
C LEU A 70 -13.52 -10.93 -5.43
N TYR A 71 -14.64 -10.37 -5.89
CA TYR A 71 -14.66 -9.24 -6.81
C TYR A 71 -13.96 -8.01 -6.23
N ASN A 72 -14.34 -7.57 -5.03
CA ASN A 72 -13.76 -6.42 -4.33
C ASN A 72 -12.28 -6.61 -4.04
N LEU A 73 -11.90 -7.85 -3.74
CA LEU A 73 -10.52 -8.22 -3.45
C LEU A 73 -9.62 -8.10 -4.70
N ILE A 74 -10.11 -8.57 -5.84
CA ILE A 74 -9.39 -8.51 -7.13
C ILE A 74 -9.45 -7.12 -7.77
N ALA A 75 -10.61 -6.46 -7.76
CA ALA A 75 -10.82 -5.21 -8.50
C ALA A 75 -10.49 -3.95 -7.68
N GLY A 76 -10.55 -4.02 -6.35
CA GLY A 76 -10.37 -2.86 -5.47
C GLY A 76 -9.18 -2.97 -4.54
N TYR A 77 -9.14 -4.01 -3.70
CA TYR A 77 -8.17 -4.10 -2.60
C TYR A 77 -6.74 -4.36 -3.10
N TYR A 78 -6.47 -5.50 -3.73
CA TYR A 78 -5.12 -5.86 -4.16
C TYR A 78 -4.50 -4.94 -5.22
N PRO A 79 -5.24 -4.39 -6.18
CA PRO A 79 -4.68 -3.46 -7.15
C PRO A 79 -4.01 -2.25 -6.49
N LEU A 80 -4.53 -1.81 -5.34
CA LEU A 80 -3.99 -0.69 -4.56
C LEU A 80 -2.95 -1.16 -3.54
N ARG A 81 -3.20 -2.25 -2.80
CA ARG A 81 -2.33 -2.66 -1.68
C ARG A 81 -1.08 -3.42 -2.09
N LEU A 82 -1.05 -4.04 -3.27
CA LEU A 82 0.17 -4.66 -3.81
C LEU A 82 1.14 -3.65 -4.44
N CYS A 83 0.68 -2.42 -4.69
CA CYS A 83 1.50 -1.37 -5.28
C CYS A 83 2.68 -1.02 -4.37
N SER A 84 3.86 -0.79 -4.95
CA SER A 84 5.07 -0.36 -4.22
C SER A 84 4.97 1.03 -3.59
N THR A 85 3.95 1.80 -3.93
CA THR A 85 3.67 3.10 -3.29
C THR A 85 2.79 2.97 -2.06
N ALA A 86 2.21 1.79 -1.79
CA ALA A 86 1.44 1.56 -0.59
C ALA A 86 2.34 1.56 0.66
N ASP A 87 1.77 1.89 1.82
CA ASP A 87 2.46 1.81 3.12
C ASP A 87 3.12 0.43 3.27
N GLU A 88 4.41 0.40 3.64
CA GLU A 88 5.25 -0.82 3.66
C GLU A 88 4.56 -1.97 4.41
N GLU A 89 3.99 -1.69 5.58
CA GLU A 89 3.34 -2.70 6.40
C GLU A 89 2.14 -3.33 5.68
N ILE A 90 1.27 -2.49 5.11
CA ILE A 90 0.08 -2.95 4.39
C ILE A 90 0.51 -3.72 3.13
N GLN A 91 1.50 -3.21 2.40
CA GLN A 91 2.00 -3.87 1.20
C GLN A 91 2.56 -5.26 1.54
N ARG A 92 3.41 -5.35 2.56
CA ARG A 92 4.02 -6.61 2.99
C ARG A 92 2.98 -7.63 3.44
N ILE A 93 1.97 -7.20 4.20
CA ILE A 93 0.87 -8.06 4.63
C ILE A 93 0.06 -8.50 3.40
N SER A 94 -0.33 -7.58 2.51
CA SER A 94 -1.12 -7.91 1.33
C SER A 94 -0.41 -8.84 0.34
N ILE A 95 0.93 -8.80 0.26
CA ILE A 95 1.70 -9.79 -0.52
C ILE A 95 1.52 -11.19 0.08
N GLN A 96 1.65 -11.34 1.40
CA GLN A 96 1.46 -12.63 2.09
C GLN A 96 0.02 -13.14 1.95
N GLU A 97 -0.97 -12.24 2.10
CA GLU A 97 -2.38 -12.56 1.87
C GLU A 97 -2.62 -13.04 0.44
N ALA A 98 -2.09 -12.32 -0.55
CA ALA A 98 -2.25 -12.66 -1.96
C ALA A 98 -1.63 -14.04 -2.29
N GLU A 99 -0.49 -14.38 -1.70
CA GLU A 99 0.12 -15.72 -1.84
C GLU A 99 -0.77 -16.82 -1.24
N ALA A 100 -1.29 -16.60 -0.03
CA ALA A 100 -2.21 -17.53 0.61
C ALA A 100 -3.49 -17.73 -0.22
N ILE A 101 -4.10 -16.65 -0.71
CA ILE A 101 -5.30 -16.73 -1.56
C ILE A 101 -5.01 -17.44 -2.89
N LYS A 102 -3.87 -17.16 -3.53
CA LYS A 102 -3.48 -17.87 -4.77
C LYS A 102 -3.34 -19.38 -4.55
N LYS A 103 -2.81 -19.79 -3.39
CA LYS A 103 -2.73 -21.21 -3.00
C LYS A 103 -4.14 -21.81 -2.85
N GLU A 104 -5.04 -21.14 -2.14
CA GLU A 104 -6.43 -21.59 -1.95
C GLU A 104 -7.20 -21.68 -3.28
N LEU A 105 -7.08 -20.69 -4.16
CA LEU A 105 -7.69 -20.71 -5.49
C LEU A 105 -7.18 -21.87 -6.34
N SER A 106 -5.88 -22.19 -6.22
CA SER A 106 -5.28 -23.31 -6.95
C SER A 106 -5.82 -24.66 -6.47
N GLN A 107 -6.00 -24.83 -5.16
CA GLN A 107 -6.63 -26.03 -4.58
C GLN A 107 -8.08 -26.21 -5.03
N LYS A 108 -8.82 -25.10 -5.18
CA LYS A 108 -10.21 -25.09 -5.66
C LYS A 108 -10.36 -25.22 -7.19
N LYS A 109 -9.27 -25.50 -7.93
CA LYS A 109 -9.26 -25.56 -9.41
C LYS A 109 -9.65 -24.23 -10.10
N LEU A 110 -9.46 -23.10 -9.41
CA LEU A 110 -9.74 -21.75 -9.90
C LEU A 110 -8.45 -20.95 -10.17
N SER A 111 -7.35 -21.64 -10.49
CA SER A 111 -6.03 -21.05 -10.69
C SER A 111 -5.99 -19.97 -11.80
N ILE A 112 -6.93 -20.00 -12.75
CA ILE A 112 -7.10 -18.96 -13.78
C ILE A 112 -7.26 -17.57 -13.15
N LEU A 113 -7.82 -17.47 -11.93
CA LEU A 113 -8.07 -16.20 -11.26
C LEU A 113 -6.80 -15.58 -10.68
N ASN A 114 -5.72 -16.34 -10.50
CA ASN A 114 -4.46 -15.85 -9.97
C ASN A 114 -3.85 -14.73 -10.82
N LYS A 115 -4.16 -14.70 -12.13
CA LYS A 115 -3.71 -13.65 -13.05
C LYS A 115 -4.29 -12.27 -12.74
N PHE A 116 -5.40 -12.21 -12.01
CA PHE A 116 -6.05 -10.95 -11.63
C PHE A 116 -5.60 -10.44 -10.26
N ILE A 117 -4.90 -11.25 -9.46
CA ILE A 117 -4.34 -10.83 -8.16
C ILE A 117 -2.95 -10.20 -8.39
N VAL A 118 -2.98 -8.97 -8.88
CA VAL A 118 -1.80 -8.17 -9.24
C VAL A 118 -2.06 -6.68 -8.95
N PRO A 119 -1.01 -5.85 -8.84
CA PRO A 119 -1.18 -4.39 -8.75
C PRO A 119 -1.87 -3.81 -9.99
N LYS A 120 -2.57 -2.67 -9.81
CA LYS A 120 -3.35 -1.98 -10.85
C LYS A 120 -2.57 -1.71 -12.14
N CYS A 121 -1.27 -1.43 -12.04
CA CYS A 121 -0.44 -1.14 -13.20
C CYS A 121 -0.31 -2.33 -14.15
N LEU A 122 -0.37 -3.56 -13.64
CA LEU A 122 -0.33 -4.78 -14.45
C LEU A 122 -1.69 -5.12 -15.04
N MET A 123 -2.78 -4.69 -14.40
CA MET A 123 -4.14 -4.81 -14.97
C MET A 123 -4.33 -3.87 -16.16
N PHE A 124 -3.85 -2.62 -16.06
CA PHE A 124 -3.96 -1.64 -17.15
C PHE A 124 -2.87 -1.77 -18.23
N GLY A 125 -1.77 -2.46 -17.93
CA GLY A 125 -0.61 -2.54 -18.81
C GLY A 125 0.31 -1.31 -18.75
N PHE A 126 -0.02 -0.31 -17.94
CA PHE A 126 0.82 0.84 -17.65
C PHE A 126 0.61 1.35 -16.22
N CYS A 127 1.61 2.05 -15.68
CA CYS A 127 1.56 2.63 -14.34
C CYS A 127 0.86 4.00 -14.34
N ASN A 128 -0.13 4.15 -13.46
CA ASN A 128 -0.91 5.37 -13.28
C ASN A 128 -0.40 6.29 -12.16
N GLU A 129 0.73 5.96 -11.53
CA GLU A 129 1.39 6.83 -10.56
C GLU A 129 2.25 7.89 -11.28
N GLU A 130 2.55 9.01 -10.63
CA GLU A 130 3.38 10.08 -11.21
C GLU A 130 4.76 9.56 -11.62
N ASN A 131 5.40 8.72 -10.79
CA ASN A 131 6.64 8.03 -11.11
C ASN A 131 6.38 6.53 -11.14
N PHE A 132 6.80 5.84 -12.21
CA PHE A 132 6.63 4.39 -12.28
C PHE A 132 7.69 3.66 -11.45
N CYS A 133 7.31 2.52 -10.88
CA CYS A 133 8.20 1.70 -10.07
C CYS A 133 8.90 0.60 -10.89
N ASN A 134 9.85 -0.09 -10.27
CA ASN A 134 10.57 -1.18 -10.94
C ASN A 134 9.69 -2.43 -11.20
N GLN A 135 8.55 -2.57 -10.51
CA GLN A 135 7.65 -3.71 -10.73
C GLN A 135 7.05 -3.73 -12.15
N ILE A 136 6.70 -2.56 -12.72
CA ILE A 136 6.14 -2.49 -14.08
C ILE A 136 7.23 -2.77 -15.13
N LYS A 137 8.46 -2.28 -14.91
CA LYS A 137 9.61 -2.55 -15.81
C LYS A 137 9.93 -4.04 -15.93
N ALA A 138 9.77 -4.78 -14.84
CA ALA A 138 10.00 -6.22 -14.83
C ALA A 138 8.96 -7.00 -15.67
N LYS A 139 7.81 -6.39 -15.99
CA LYS A 139 6.69 -7.04 -16.68
C LYS A 139 6.46 -6.52 -18.09
N VAL A 140 6.67 -5.23 -18.33
CA VAL A 140 6.51 -4.59 -19.65
C VAL A 140 7.89 -4.27 -20.21
N LYS A 141 8.19 -4.83 -21.39
CA LYS A 141 9.46 -4.60 -22.08
C LYS A 141 9.58 -3.13 -22.51
N ASN A 142 10.78 -2.57 -22.40
CA ASN A 142 11.11 -1.20 -22.83
C ASN A 142 10.19 -0.12 -22.21
N TYR A 143 9.73 -0.33 -20.98
CA TYR A 143 8.86 0.62 -20.29
C TYR A 143 9.64 1.91 -19.93
N ASN A 144 9.25 3.03 -20.54
CA ASN A 144 9.82 4.36 -20.32
C ASN A 144 8.71 5.42 -20.17
N GLU A 145 9.10 6.69 -19.97
CA GLU A 145 8.13 7.79 -19.82
C GLU A 145 7.30 8.00 -21.10
N ASP A 146 7.89 7.84 -22.29
CA ASP A 146 7.16 7.96 -23.55
C ASP A 146 6.08 6.88 -23.70
N PHE A 147 6.39 5.64 -23.34
CA PHE A 147 5.44 4.54 -23.31
C PHE A 147 4.29 4.86 -22.38
N LYS A 148 4.60 5.26 -21.14
CA LYS A 148 3.59 5.65 -20.15
C LYS A 148 2.71 6.79 -20.66
N PHE A 149 3.32 7.84 -21.23
CA PHE A 149 2.60 9.01 -21.75
C PHE A 149 1.66 8.61 -22.90
N ASN A 150 2.15 7.80 -23.84
CA ASN A 150 1.36 7.29 -24.95
C ASN A 150 0.21 6.40 -24.47
N SER A 151 0.48 5.48 -23.53
CA SER A 151 -0.57 4.63 -22.94
C SER A 151 -1.63 5.44 -22.19
N PHE A 152 -1.22 6.48 -21.45
CA PHE A 152 -2.14 7.37 -20.77
C PHE A 152 -3.02 8.13 -21.76
N ARG A 153 -2.43 8.65 -22.85
CA ARG A 153 -3.16 9.36 -23.91
C ARG A 153 -4.16 8.46 -24.62
N LEU A 154 -3.75 7.23 -24.99
CA LEU A 154 -4.66 6.25 -25.61
C LEU A 154 -5.79 5.86 -24.66
N GLY A 155 -5.49 5.58 -23.39
CA GLY A 155 -6.51 5.26 -22.38
C GLY A 155 -7.52 6.40 -22.19
N MET A 156 -7.06 7.66 -22.24
CA MET A 156 -7.92 8.82 -22.16
C MET A 156 -8.77 9.01 -23.44
N MET A 157 -8.24 8.72 -24.63
CA MET A 157 -9.02 8.74 -25.88
C MET A 157 -10.19 7.76 -25.85
N VAL A 158 -9.96 6.52 -25.38
CA VAL A 158 -11.03 5.51 -25.24
C VAL A 158 -12.12 5.96 -24.25
N LEU A 159 -11.76 6.67 -23.18
CA LEU A 159 -12.72 7.23 -22.23
C LEU A 159 -13.52 8.42 -22.79
N VAL A 160 -12.95 9.18 -23.72
CA VAL A 160 -13.68 10.27 -24.40
C VAL A 160 -14.61 9.71 -25.48
N GLU A 161 -14.19 8.68 -26.22
CA GLU A 161 -15.01 8.06 -27.27
C GLU A 161 -16.14 7.18 -26.71
N GLY A 162 -16.00 6.65 -25.49
CA GLY A 162 -17.03 5.87 -24.80
C GLY A 162 -18.16 6.68 -24.15
N ASN A 163 -18.08 8.02 -24.15
CA ASN A 163 -19.08 8.92 -23.57
C ASN A 163 -19.80 9.75 -24.65
N GLY A 164 -20.07 9.13 -25.79
CA GLY A 164 -20.92 9.67 -26.84
C GLY A 164 -22.42 9.66 -26.50
N GLU A 165 -22.81 10.05 -25.28
CA GLU A 165 -24.18 10.43 -24.94
C GLU A 165 -24.21 11.20 -23.59
N GLY A 166 -24.25 12.54 -23.66
CA GLY A 166 -24.91 13.37 -22.64
C GLY A 166 -24.07 14.10 -21.58
N ARG A 167 -23.99 15.44 -21.76
CA ARG A 167 -23.93 16.51 -20.73
C ARG A 167 -22.63 16.78 -19.96
N SER A 168 -21.89 17.76 -20.49
CA SER A 168 -21.38 18.98 -19.82
C SER A 168 -21.36 19.02 -18.28
N GLY A 169 -20.16 19.17 -17.69
CA GLY A 169 -20.01 19.77 -16.35
C GLY A 169 -18.86 19.30 -15.46
N GLY A 170 -18.04 18.32 -15.86
CA GLY A 170 -16.93 17.86 -15.03
C GLY A 170 -15.65 18.68 -15.26
N ARG A 171 -15.08 19.27 -14.20
CA ARG A 171 -13.70 19.80 -14.21
C ARG A 171 -12.75 18.64 -14.56
N GLY A 172 -12.46 18.48 -15.85
CA GLY A 172 -11.47 17.53 -16.32
C GLY A 172 -10.15 17.79 -15.60
N LEU A 173 -9.54 16.73 -15.06
CA LEU A 173 -8.16 16.77 -14.63
C LEU A 173 -7.35 17.27 -15.81
N ARG A 174 -6.82 18.51 -15.71
CA ARG A 174 -5.95 19.03 -16.76
C ARG A 174 -4.78 18.05 -16.88
N PRO A 175 -4.39 17.66 -18.11
CA PRO A 175 -3.16 16.91 -18.28
C PRO A 175 -2.02 17.70 -17.60
N PRO A 176 -1.08 17.01 -16.93
CA PRO A 176 0.03 17.69 -16.29
C PRO A 176 0.75 18.57 -17.33
N PRO A 177 1.21 19.78 -16.94
CA PRO A 177 1.88 20.68 -17.86
C PRO A 177 3.06 19.95 -18.51
N LEU A 178 3.18 20.09 -19.83
CA LEU A 178 4.29 19.52 -20.60
C LEU A 178 5.60 20.00 -19.97
N ARG A 179 6.36 19.08 -19.39
CA ARG A 179 7.71 19.39 -18.93
C ARG A 179 8.55 19.59 -20.18
N PRO A 180 9.17 20.76 -20.40
CA PRO A 180 9.97 20.97 -21.60
C PRO A 180 11.08 19.91 -21.62
N LEU A 181 11.17 19.19 -22.75
CA LEU A 181 12.26 18.27 -23.01
C LEU A 181 13.57 19.04 -22.83
N LYS A 182 14.36 18.68 -21.82
CA LYS A 182 15.76 19.11 -21.77
C LYS A 182 16.46 18.39 -22.92
N VAL A 183 16.59 19.11 -24.04
CA VAL A 183 17.46 18.72 -25.14
C VAL A 183 18.91 18.86 -24.63
N PRO A 184 19.79 17.87 -24.87
CA PRO A 184 21.22 18.00 -24.57
C PRO A 184 21.89 19.10 -25.38
#